data_AF-A0A7Y8SVY7-F1
#
_entry.id   AF-A0A7Y8SVY7-F1
#
_cell.length_a   1.000
_cell.length_b   1.000
_cell.length_c   1.000
_cell.angle_alpha   90.00
_cell.angle_beta   90.00
_cell.angle_gamma   90.00
#
_symmetry.space_group_name_H-M   'P 1'
#
loop_
_entity.id
_entity.type
_entity.pdbx_description
1 polymer ?
#
loop_
_entity_poly.entity_id
_entity_poly.type
_entity_poly.pdbx_seq_one_letter_code
_entity_poly.pdbx_strand_id
1 'polypeptide(L)' 'MDIITHDQVAQFLQDNPEFFAHYTELLSQINVPHPHSGQAISIGERQVLMLRDKARGLESRLKEFI' A
#
# COMPACT_ATOMS: atom_id res chain seq x y z
N MET A 1 -21.85 6.24 -24.60
CA MET A 1 -20.99 6.44 -23.41
C MET A 1 -19.61 6.00 -23.83
N ASP A 2 -18.65 6.91 -23.88
CA ASP A 2 -17.27 6.54 -24.14
C ASP A 2 -16.77 5.67 -23.00
N ILE A 3 -16.36 4.45 -23.31
CA ILE A 3 -15.81 3.51 -22.35
C ILE A 3 -14.37 3.97 -22.12
N ILE A 4 -14.11 4.53 -20.93
CA ILE A 4 -12.75 4.86 -20.54
C ILE A 4 -11.98 3.54 -20.37
N THR A 5 -10.89 3.38 -21.10
CA THR A 5 -10.02 2.21 -20.98
C THR A 5 -9.18 2.30 -19.72
N HIS A 6 -8.72 1.16 -19.20
CA HIS A 6 -7.79 1.12 -18.07
C HIS A 6 -6.53 1.96 -18.33
N ASP A 7 -6.04 1.97 -19.57
CA ASP A 7 -4.88 2.77 -19.96
C ASP A 7 -5.15 4.28 -19.87
N GLN A 8 -6.36 4.71 -20.23
CA GLN A 8 -6.76 6.11 -20.09
C GLN A 8 -6.85 6.54 -18.63
N VAL A 9 -7.36 5.66 -17.75
CA VAL A 9 -7.36 5.92 -16.29
C VAL A 9 -5.94 5.98 -15.75
N ALA A 10 -5.07 5.05 -16.17
CA ALA A 10 -3.67 5.02 -15.75
C ALA A 10 -2.91 6.28 -16.17
N GLN A 11 -3.09 6.72 -17.42
CA GLN A 11 -2.48 7.94 -17.94
C GLN A 11 -2.97 9.17 -17.18
N PHE A 12 -4.28 9.28 -16.95
CA PHE A 12 -4.86 10.38 -16.18
C PHE A 12 -4.30 10.46 -14.76
N LEU A 13 -4.16 9.33 -14.05
CA LEU A 13 -3.58 9.30 -12.71
C LEU A 13 -2.09 9.65 -12.69
N GLN A 14 -1.34 9.32 -13.75
CA GLN A 14 0.07 9.71 -13.89
C GLN A 14 0.23 11.22 -14.12
N ASP A 15 -0.64 11.79 -14.95
CA ASP A 15 -0.60 13.21 -15.28
C ASP A 15 -1.08 14.11 -14.14
N ASN A 16 -1.76 13.56 -13.13
CA ASN A 16 -2.34 14.27 -11.98
C ASN A 16 -1.91 13.62 -10.64
N PRO A 17 -0.65 13.76 -10.20
CA PRO A 17 -0.15 13.11 -8.98
C PRO A 17 -0.83 13.59 -7.69
N GLU A 18 -1.35 14.81 -7.67
CA GLU A 18 -2.13 15.39 -6.57
C GLU A 18 -3.57 14.89 -6.49
N PHE A 19 -4.01 14.07 -7.44
CA PHE A 19 -5.39 13.56 -7.49
C PHE A 19 -5.81 12.91 -6.16
N PHE A 20 -4.96 12.03 -5.60
CA PHE A 20 -5.25 11.39 -4.32
C PHE A 20 -5.14 12.32 -3.09
N ALA A 21 -4.46 13.47 -3.23
CA ALA A 21 -4.43 14.48 -2.18
C ALA A 21 -5.75 15.29 -2.14
N HIS A 22 -6.41 15.46 -3.29
CA HIS A 22 -7.72 16.10 -3.38
C HIS A 22 -8.87 15.12 -3.10
N TYR A 23 -8.68 13.84 -3.42
CA TYR A 23 -9.67 12.77 -3.23
C TYR A 23 -9.18 11.76 -2.19
N THR A 24 -8.88 12.23 -0.98
CA THR A 24 -8.39 11.38 0.12
C THR A 24 -9.41 10.30 0.53
N GLU A 25 -10.71 10.60 0.44
CA GLU A 25 -11.78 9.64 0.68
C GLU A 25 -11.80 8.49 -0.34
N LEU A 26 -11.28 8.72 -1.55
CA LEU A 26 -11.20 7.68 -2.58
C LEU A 26 -10.12 6.64 -2.22
N LEU A 27 -9.00 7.05 -1.61
CA LEU A 27 -8.00 6.11 -1.10
C LEU A 27 -8.59 5.14 -0.05
N SER A 28 -9.58 5.60 0.73
CA SER A 28 -10.25 4.74 1.72
C SER A 28 -11.18 3.69 1.09
N GLN A 29 -11.55 3.88 -0.17
CA GLN A 29 -12.48 3.03 -0.93
C GLN A 29 -11.76 2.16 -1.97
N ILE A 30 -10.54 2.52 -2.38
CA ILE A 30 -9.72 1.72 -3.29
C ILE A 30 -9.04 0.61 -2.47
N ASN A 31 -9.44 -0.64 -2.75
CA ASN A 31 -8.67 -1.80 -2.34
C ASN A 31 -7.65 -2.11 -3.45
N VAL A 32 -6.38 -1.74 -3.24
CA VAL A 32 -5.28 -2.21 -4.09
C VAL A 32 -4.80 -3.53 -3.49
N PRO A 33 -5.24 -4.71 -3.99
CA PRO A 33 -4.71 -5.96 -3.49
C PRO A 33 -3.20 -5.95 -3.71
N HIS A 34 -2.44 -6.12 -2.62
CA HIS A 34 -1.01 -6.33 -2.74
C HIS A 34 -0.81 -7.56 -3.65
N PRO A 35 -0.03 -7.46 -4.75
CA PRO A 35 0.20 -8.58 -5.66
C PRO A 35 0.96 -9.76 -5.02
N HIS A 36 1.27 -9.67 -3.72
CA HIS A 36 1.83 -10.72 -2.88
C HIS A 36 0.75 -11.57 -2.20
N SER A 37 -0.38 -11.75 -2.88
CA SER A 37 -1.15 -12.99 -2.87
C SER A 37 -0.44 -14.14 -3.64
N GLY A 38 0.89 -14.09 -3.88
CA GLY A 38 1.64 -15.23 -4.44
C GLY A 38 2.94 -14.99 -5.24
N GLN A 39 3.59 -13.82 -5.22
CA GLN A 39 4.88 -13.62 -5.91
C GLN A 39 6.02 -13.23 -4.96
N ALA A 40 7.28 -13.31 -5.39
CA ALA A 40 8.45 -13.15 -4.53
C ALA A 40 8.64 -11.71 -4.06
N ILE A 41 8.58 -11.48 -2.73
CA ILE A 41 8.86 -10.19 -2.09
C ILE A 41 10.31 -9.77 -2.33
N SER A 42 10.53 -8.48 -2.64
CA SER A 42 11.88 -7.92 -2.71
C SER A 42 12.58 -7.98 -1.34
N ILE A 43 13.92 -8.04 -1.32
CA ILE A 43 14.71 -8.04 -0.07
C ILE A 43 14.48 -6.76 0.74
N GLY A 44 14.14 -5.63 0.11
CA GLY A 44 13.76 -4.40 0.81
C GLY A 44 12.40 -4.54 1.51
N GLU A 45 11.39 -5.08 0.83
CA GLU A 45 10.05 -5.31 1.40
C GLU A 45 10.06 -6.38 2.48
N ARG A 46 10.57 -7.60 2.20
CA ARG A 46 11.74 -8.10 2.91
C ARG A 46 12.05 -7.57 4.31
N GLN A 47 13.06 -6.70 4.31
CA GLN A 47 13.65 -6.03 5.44
C GLN A 47 12.63 -5.14 6.15
N VAL A 48 11.77 -4.42 5.44
CA VAL A 48 10.73 -3.57 6.04
C VAL A 48 9.71 -4.41 6.81
N LEU A 49 9.25 -5.53 6.25
CA LEU A 49 8.37 -6.48 6.91
C LEU A 49 9.05 -7.09 8.14
N MET A 50 10.30 -7.54 8.00
CA MET A 50 11.07 -8.06 9.13
C MET A 50 11.29 -7.00 10.22
N LEU A 51 11.53 -5.73 9.86
CA LEU A 51 11.68 -4.63 10.81
C LEU A 51 10.35 -4.33 11.52
N ARG A 52 9.22 -4.36 10.80
CA ARG A 52 7.89 -4.20 11.39
C ARG A 52 7.54 -5.34 12.35
N ASP A 53 7.88 -6.57 11.99
CA ASP A 53 7.67 -7.72 12.87
C ASP A 53 8.58 -7.69 14.10
N LYS A 54 9.84 -7.26 13.94
CA LYS A 54 10.73 -7.01 15.10
C LYS A 54 10.19 -5.91 16.00
N ALA A 55 9.70 -4.80 15.43
CA ALA A 55 9.11 -3.72 16.20
C ALA A 55 7.90 -4.21 17.02
N ARG A 56 6.98 -4.96 16.39
CA ARG A 56 5.84 -5.58 17.08
C ARG A 56 6.26 -6.53 18.20
N GLY A 57 7.30 -7.33 17.98
CA GLY A 57 7.83 -8.25 19.00
C GLY A 57 8.44 -7.51 20.20
N LEU A 58 9.16 -6.42 19.95
CA LEU A 58 9.71 -5.57 21.01
C LEU A 58 8.59 -4.86 21.78
N GLU A 59 7.59 -4.33 21.09
CA GLU A 59 6.38 -3.76 21.71
C GLU A 59 5.65 -4.79 22.60
N SER A 60 5.56 -6.05 22.16
CA SER A 60 4.93 -7.11 22.96
C SER A 60 5.72 -7.40 24.24
N ARG A 61 7.05 -7.45 24.18
CA ARG A 61 7.90 -7.68 25.36
C ARG A 61 7.82 -6.53 26.36
N LEU A 62 7.76 -5.29 25.87
CA LEU A 62 7.56 -4.12 26.75
C LEU A 62 6.23 -4.22 27.52
N LYS A 63 5.19 -4.76 26.89
CA LYS A 63 3.89 -4.98 27.54
C LYS A 63 3.89 -6.09 28.59
N GLU A 64 4.84 -7.01 28.57
CA GLU A 64 4.95 -8.09 29.58
C GLU A 64 5.56 -7.61 30.91
N PHE A 65 6.19 -6.41 30.92
CA PHE A 65 6.81 -5.82 32.10
C PHE A 65 5.99 -4.66 32.70
N ILE A 66 4.74 -4.47 32.27
CA ILE A 66 3.77 -3.50 32.79
C ILE A 66 2.58 -4.27 33.33
#